data_AF-A0A2R6JKT6-F1
#
_entry.id   AF-A0A2R6JKT6-F1
#
_cell.length_a   1.000
_cell.length_b   1.000
_cell.length_c   1.000
_cell.angle_alpha   90.00
_cell.angle_beta   90.00
_cell.angle_gamma   90.00
#
_symmetry.space_group_name_H-M   'P 1'
#
loop_
_entity.id
_entity.type
_entity.pdbx_description
1 polymer ?
#
loop_
_entity_poly.entity_id
_entity_poly.type
_entity_poly.pdbx_seq_one_letter_code
_entity_poly.pdbx_strand_id
1 'polypeptide(L)'
;MSRAEAARLRAAVGEAASERREFVHTAGEHRPDGTYAVKRRGADSAGNAKVFDSFRAVERLFDRLPDEFDAEAVGREGITGSRRHMVVRHFAEHPAFDCRVASRSPLRVHKEGVLGEVTVPAD
;
A
#
# COMPACT_ATOMS: atom_id res chain seq x y z
N MET A 1 -11.60 -30.11 13.79
CA MET A 1 -10.85 -29.37 12.76
C MET A 1 -9.83 -30.30 12.14
N SER A 2 -10.15 -30.86 10.97
CA SER A 2 -9.31 -31.82 10.26
C SER A 2 -8.41 -31.14 9.23
N ARG A 3 -7.30 -31.79 8.90
CA ARG A 3 -6.35 -31.33 7.87
C ARG A 3 -7.01 -31.18 6.49
N ALA A 4 -8.08 -31.94 6.22
CA ALA A 4 -8.86 -31.88 4.99
C ALA A 4 -9.78 -30.65 4.93
N GLU A 5 -10.36 -30.24 6.07
CA GLU A 5 -11.14 -28.99 6.17
C GLU A 5 -10.23 -27.76 6.02
N ALA A 6 -9.03 -27.80 6.60
CA ALA A 6 -8.02 -26.75 6.41
C ALA A 6 -7.53 -26.65 4.95
N ALA A 7 -7.41 -27.77 4.23
CA ALA A 7 -7.02 -27.79 2.82
C ALA A 7 -8.13 -27.28 1.90
N ARG A 8 -9.40 -27.61 2.19
CA ARG A 8 -10.56 -27.08 1.45
C ARG A 8 -10.77 -25.59 1.70
N LEU A 9 -10.54 -25.11 2.92
CA LEU A 9 -10.54 -23.68 3.22
C LEU A 9 -9.40 -22.95 2.48
N ARG A 10 -8.19 -23.53 2.45
CA ARG A 10 -7.06 -22.98 1.68
C ARG A 10 -7.31 -22.99 0.16
N ALA A 11 -8.00 -24.00 -0.37
CA ALA A 11 -8.36 -24.08 -1.79
C ALA A 11 -9.49 -23.09 -2.15
N ALA A 12 -10.52 -22.95 -1.30
CA ALA A 12 -11.58 -21.98 -1.47
C ALA A 12 -11.09 -20.52 -1.33
N VAL A 13 -10.03 -20.28 -0.56
CA VAL A 13 -9.31 -18.98 -0.49
C VAL A 13 -8.36 -18.79 -1.68
N GLY A 14 -7.83 -19.86 -2.26
CA GLY A 14 -6.94 -19.82 -3.43
C GLY A 14 -7.63 -19.58 -4.77
N GLU A 15 -8.95 -19.82 -4.86
CA GLU A 15 -9.73 -19.67 -6.09
C GLU A 15 -10.49 -18.33 -6.19
N ALA A 16 -10.44 -17.49 -5.15
CA ALA A 16 -11.04 -16.16 -5.12
C ALA A 16 -9.98 -15.06 -5.31
N ALA A 17 -9.63 -14.88 -6.58
CA ALA A 17 -9.03 -13.70 -7.22
C ALA A 17 -7.72 -13.14 -6.63
N SER A 18 -6.66 -13.18 -7.44
CA SER A 18 -5.73 -12.06 -7.44
C SER A 18 -6.53 -10.77 -7.66
N GLU A 19 -6.83 -10.02 -6.61
CA GLU A 19 -7.58 -8.78 -6.73
C GLU A 19 -6.61 -7.68 -7.19
N ARG A 20 -6.58 -7.45 -8.49
CA ARG A 20 -5.87 -6.31 -9.08
C ARG A 20 -6.80 -5.11 -9.05
N ARG A 21 -6.38 -4.07 -8.34
CA ARG A 21 -7.03 -2.76 -8.33
C ARG A 21 -6.16 -1.76 -9.07
N GLU A 22 -6.70 -1.18 -10.14
CA GLU A 22 -6.03 -0.11 -10.86
C GLU A 22 -6.38 1.26 -10.28
N PHE A 23 -5.38 2.13 -10.28
CA PHE A 23 -5.46 3.52 -9.88
C PHE A 23 -5.02 4.41 -11.05
N VAL A 24 -4.95 5.72 -10.82
CA VAL A 24 -4.62 6.68 -11.88
C VAL A 24 -3.27 6.35 -12.54
N HIS A 25 -2.23 6.12 -11.74
CA HIS A 25 -0.89 5.82 -12.23
C HIS A 25 -0.32 4.49 -11.71
N THR A 26 -0.89 3.92 -10.66
CA THR A 26 -0.44 2.65 -10.08
C THR A 26 -1.48 1.54 -10.19
N ALA A 27 -1.08 0.32 -9.88
CA ALA A 27 -1.97 -0.79 -9.63
C ALA A 27 -1.47 -1.55 -8.40
N GLY A 28 -2.40 -1.92 -7.53
CA GLY A 28 -2.20 -2.83 -6.41
C GLY A 28 -2.71 -4.21 -6.76
N GLU A 29 -2.00 -5.26 -6.40
CA GLU A 29 -2.41 -6.64 -6.69
C GLU A 29 -2.18 -7.51 -5.46
N HIS A 30 -3.27 -8.03 -4.88
CA HIS A 30 -3.21 -9.14 -3.95
C HIS A 30 -2.90 -10.40 -4.74
N ARG A 31 -1.86 -11.15 -4.35
CA ARG A 31 -1.47 -12.38 -5.03
C ARG A 31 -1.87 -13.63 -4.25
N PRO A 32 -1.98 -14.80 -4.90
CA PRO A 32 -2.39 -16.04 -4.24
C PRO A 32 -1.41 -16.54 -3.16
N ASP A 33 -0.14 -16.10 -3.24
CA ASP A 33 0.89 -16.40 -2.24
C ASP A 33 0.82 -15.50 -0.99
N GLY A 34 -0.17 -14.60 -0.92
CA GLY A 34 -0.36 -13.65 0.17
C GLY A 34 0.46 -12.37 0.04
N THR A 35 1.33 -12.27 -0.98
CA THR A 35 2.10 -11.05 -1.25
C THR A 35 1.22 -9.96 -1.86
N TYR A 36 1.68 -8.72 -1.73
CA TYR A 36 1.04 -7.57 -2.38
C TYR A 36 2.02 -6.87 -3.30
N ALA A 37 1.62 -6.67 -4.56
CA ALA A 37 2.46 -6.03 -5.56
C ALA A 37 1.93 -4.64 -5.92
N VAL A 38 2.80 -3.64 -5.85
CA VAL A 38 2.58 -2.30 -6.41
C VAL A 38 3.29 -2.22 -7.75
N LYS A 39 2.55 -1.85 -8.78
CA LYS A 39 3.03 -1.70 -10.17
C LYS A 39 2.64 -0.32 -10.71
N ARG A 40 3.29 0.10 -11.79
CA ARG A 40 2.74 1.17 -12.64
C ARG A 40 1.52 0.63 -13.36
N ARG A 41 0.51 1.47 -13.56
CA ARG A 41 -0.67 1.11 -14.36
C ARG A 41 -0.24 0.69 -15.77
N GLY A 42 -0.79 -0.42 -16.27
CA GLY A 42 -0.48 -0.96 -17.60
C GLY A 42 0.87 -1.68 -17.74
N ALA A 43 1.65 -1.83 -16.65
CA ALA A 43 2.88 -2.61 -16.68
C ALA A 43 2.60 -4.07 -16.33
N ASP A 44 2.65 -4.96 -17.33
CA ASP A 44 2.43 -6.41 -17.12
C ASP A 44 3.73 -7.19 -16.86
N SER A 45 4.91 -6.57 -17.03
CA SER A 45 6.19 -7.22 -16.76
C SER A 45 6.52 -7.29 -15.27
N ALA A 46 6.85 -8.49 -14.80
CA ALA A 46 7.15 -8.77 -13.39
C ALA A 46 8.32 -7.94 -12.81
N GLY A 47 9.28 -7.51 -13.64
CA GLY A 47 10.51 -6.83 -13.20
C GLY A 47 10.33 -5.41 -12.66
N ASN A 48 9.19 -4.75 -12.95
CA ASN A 48 8.94 -3.35 -12.59
C ASN A 48 8.01 -3.17 -11.39
N ALA A 49 7.69 -4.24 -10.66
CA ALA A 49 6.89 -4.19 -9.45
C ALA A 49 7.75 -3.91 -8.20
N LYS A 50 7.13 -3.36 -7.17
CA LYS A 50 7.56 -3.54 -5.78
C LYS A 50 6.63 -4.57 -5.14
N VAL A 51 7.20 -5.69 -4.72
CA VAL A 51 6.48 -6.74 -3.99
C VAL A 51 6.73 -6.58 -2.49
N PHE A 52 5.68 -6.74 -1.72
CA PHE A 52 5.66 -6.75 -0.27
C PHE A 52 5.18 -8.12 0.21
N ASP A 53 5.64 -8.58 1.37
CA ASP A 53 5.28 -9.88 1.92
C ASP A 53 3.77 -10.01 2.19
N SER A 54 3.07 -8.88 2.34
CA SER A 54 1.61 -8.79 2.49
C SER A 54 1.14 -7.36 2.31
N PHE A 55 -0.17 -7.16 2.14
CA PHE A 55 -0.76 -5.81 2.21
C PHE A 55 -0.49 -5.14 3.56
N ARG A 56 -0.51 -5.91 4.65
CA ARG A 56 -0.16 -5.43 6.00
C ARG A 56 1.27 -4.91 6.11
N ALA A 57 2.20 -5.40 5.29
CA ALA A 57 3.55 -4.84 5.23
C ALA A 57 3.58 -3.43 4.60
N VAL A 58 2.63 -3.14 3.70
CA VAL A 58 2.44 -1.82 3.08
C VAL A 58 1.81 -0.86 4.09
N GLU A 59 0.81 -1.30 4.86
CA GLU A 59 0.22 -0.53 5.98
C GLU A 59 1.29 -0.18 7.01
N ARG A 60 2.06 -1.17 7.49
CA ARG A 60 3.16 -0.91 8.43
C ARG A 60 4.23 0.03 7.86
N LEU A 61 4.49 -0.02 6.55
CA LEU A 61 5.39 0.93 5.92
C LEU A 61 4.81 2.33 6.00
N PHE A 62 3.55 2.52 5.63
CA PHE A 62 2.85 3.79 5.74
C PHE A 62 2.93 4.33 7.17
N ASP A 63 2.59 3.53 8.17
CA ASP A 63 2.57 3.93 9.58
C ASP A 63 3.92 4.47 10.07
N ARG A 64 5.04 3.86 9.64
CA ARG A 64 6.39 4.29 10.03
C ARG A 64 6.88 5.57 9.35
N LEU A 65 6.29 5.94 8.21
CA LEU A 65 6.67 7.18 7.53
C LEU A 65 6.30 8.40 8.38
N PRO A 66 7.04 9.50 8.29
CA PRO A 66 6.64 10.77 8.90
C PRO A 66 5.28 11.23 8.36
N ASP A 67 4.61 12.13 9.09
CA ASP A 67 3.31 12.70 8.67
C ASP A 67 3.40 13.35 7.29
N GLU A 68 4.50 14.03 7.01
CA GLU A 68 4.83 14.51 5.67
C GLU A 68 6.01 13.70 5.10
N PHE A 69 5.79 13.02 3.97
CA PHE A 69 6.77 12.12 3.38
C PHE A 69 6.84 12.21 1.86
N ASP A 70 8.00 11.83 1.33
CA ASP A 70 8.29 11.76 -0.10
C ASP A 70 9.08 10.49 -0.45
N ALA A 71 9.63 10.45 -1.67
CA ALA A 71 10.38 9.30 -2.15
C ALA A 71 11.68 9.06 -1.35
N GLU A 72 12.26 10.09 -0.75
CA GLU A 72 13.46 9.92 0.08
C GLU A 72 13.11 9.20 1.38
N ALA A 73 12.02 9.61 2.04
CA ALA A 73 11.53 8.96 3.25
C ALA A 73 11.22 7.46 3.01
N VAL A 74 10.53 7.14 1.91
CA VAL A 74 10.30 5.75 1.49
C VAL A 74 11.61 5.01 1.17
N GLY A 75 12.63 5.73 0.70
CA GLY A 75 13.95 5.17 0.44
C GLY A 75 14.70 4.70 1.68
N ARG A 76 14.52 5.40 2.81
CA ARG A 76 15.12 5.04 4.10
C ARG A 76 14.58 3.71 4.65
N GLU A 77 13.40 3.30 4.19
CA GLU A 77 12.77 2.01 4.49
C GLU A 77 13.25 0.85 3.59
N GLY A 78 14.37 1.04 2.87
CA GLY A 78 14.99 0.00 2.05
C GLY A 78 14.38 -0.18 0.65
N ILE A 79 13.49 0.71 0.21
CA ILE A 79 12.97 0.72 -1.15
C ILE A 79 13.91 1.52 -2.04
N THR A 80 14.36 0.96 -3.17
CA THR A 80 15.40 1.58 -3.98
C THR A 80 14.90 2.06 -5.35
N GLY A 81 15.65 3.01 -5.93
CA GLY A 81 15.45 3.48 -7.31
C GLY A 81 14.08 4.12 -7.54
N SER A 82 13.54 3.93 -8.74
CA SER A 82 12.27 4.50 -9.20
C SER A 82 11.04 3.96 -8.44
N ARG A 83 11.19 2.84 -7.73
CA ARG A 83 10.11 2.22 -6.95
C ARG A 83 9.69 3.10 -5.76
N ARG A 84 10.60 3.92 -5.23
CA ARG A 84 10.30 4.88 -4.16
C ARG A 84 9.15 5.81 -4.54
N HIS A 85 9.27 6.45 -5.71
CA HIS A 85 8.24 7.35 -6.24
C HIS A 85 6.93 6.64 -6.55
N MET A 86 7.02 5.40 -7.04
CA MET A 86 5.84 4.59 -7.33
C MET A 86 5.06 4.27 -6.05
N VAL A 87 5.76 3.95 -4.96
CA VAL A 87 5.14 3.67 -3.66
C VAL A 87 4.49 4.92 -3.06
N VAL A 88 5.17 6.09 -3.10
CA VAL A 88 4.56 7.36 -2.67
C VAL A 88 3.27 7.65 -3.44
N ARG A 89 3.30 7.45 -4.77
CA ARG A 89 2.13 7.65 -5.62
C ARG A 89 1.01 6.67 -5.31
N HIS A 90 1.36 5.43 -5.01
CA HIS A 90 0.39 4.41 -4.60
C HIS A 90 -0.35 4.81 -3.32
N PHE A 91 0.37 5.28 -2.30
CA PHE A 91 -0.26 5.79 -1.08
C PHE A 91 -1.26 6.91 -1.36
N ALA A 92 -0.85 7.90 -2.17
CA ALA A 92 -1.72 9.02 -2.52
C ALA A 92 -2.94 8.65 -3.39
N GLU A 93 -2.95 7.47 -4.02
CA GLU A 93 -4.03 7.00 -4.88
C GLU A 93 -4.95 5.98 -4.21
N HIS A 94 -4.44 5.26 -3.21
CA HIS A 94 -5.10 4.10 -2.65
C HIS A 94 -5.92 4.47 -1.41
N PRO A 95 -7.25 4.24 -1.40
CA PRO A 95 -8.15 4.81 -0.39
C PRO A 95 -7.98 4.23 1.03
N ALA A 96 -7.24 3.14 1.18
CA ALA A 96 -6.90 2.61 2.52
C ALA A 96 -5.81 3.44 3.24
N PHE A 97 -5.15 4.38 2.57
CA PHE A 97 -4.12 5.23 3.19
C PHE A 97 -4.65 6.64 3.32
N ASP A 98 -4.89 7.06 4.55
CA ASP A 98 -5.45 8.37 4.87
C ASP A 98 -4.39 9.46 4.68
N CYS A 99 -4.24 9.92 3.44
CA CYS A 99 -3.26 10.91 3.08
C CYS A 99 -3.66 11.67 1.82
N ARG A 100 -3.08 12.86 1.66
CA ARG A 100 -3.29 13.73 0.50
C ARG A 100 -1.99 14.20 -0.11
N VAL A 101 -2.04 14.55 -1.39
CA VAL A 101 -0.90 15.16 -2.09
C VAL A 101 -0.71 16.60 -1.60
N ALA A 102 0.39 16.85 -0.90
CA ALA A 102 0.79 18.18 -0.43
C ALA A 102 1.48 18.99 -1.55
N SER A 103 2.30 18.33 -2.37
CA SER A 103 2.93 18.92 -3.56
C SER A 103 3.10 17.88 -4.66
N ARG A 104 3.09 18.32 -5.93
CA ARG A 104 3.23 17.44 -7.10
C ARG A 104 4.65 17.45 -7.71
N SER A 105 5.42 18.51 -7.47
CA SER A 105 6.75 18.72 -8.06
C SER A 105 7.67 19.47 -7.08
N PRO A 106 8.43 18.76 -6.22
CA PRO A 106 8.49 17.31 -6.08
C PRO A 106 7.22 16.69 -5.44
N LEU A 107 6.95 15.41 -5.74
CA LEU A 107 5.80 14.70 -5.15
C LEU A 107 6.01 14.52 -3.65
N ARG A 108 5.08 15.07 -2.86
CA ARG A 108 5.05 14.96 -1.40
C ARG A 108 3.64 14.69 -0.93
N VAL A 109 3.52 13.87 0.10
CA VAL A 109 2.26 13.39 0.67
C VAL A 109 2.21 13.77 2.14
N HIS A 110 1.03 14.16 2.61
CA HIS A 110 0.75 14.44 4.01
C HIS A 110 -0.32 13.47 4.50
N LYS A 111 -0.04 12.72 5.57
CA LYS A 111 -1.01 11.86 6.26
C LYS A 111 -2.10 12.73 6.85
N GLU A 112 -3.35 12.39 6.63
CA GLU A 112 -4.41 13.03 7.39
C GLU A 112 -4.42 12.33 8.75
N GLY A 113 -4.15 13.10 9.80
CA GLY A 113 -4.21 12.56 11.16
C GLY A 113 -5.64 12.08 11.39
N VAL A 114 -5.81 10.96 12.09
CA VAL A 114 -7.07 10.70 12.79
C VAL A 114 -7.25 11.93 13.66
N LEU A 115 -8.21 12.81 13.31
CA LEU A 115 -8.54 13.99 14.09
C LEU A 115 -8.77 13.48 15.52
N GLY A 116 -7.78 13.70 16.38
CA GLY A 116 -7.91 13.47 17.80
C GLY A 116 -9.13 14.27 18.22
N GLU A 117 -10.16 13.56 18.68
CA GLU A 117 -11.39 14.15 19.17
C GLU A 117 -11.01 15.26 20.16
N VAL A 118 -11.17 16.52 19.74
CA VAL A 118 -10.98 17.67 20.63
C VAL A 118 -12.16 17.62 21.58
N THR A 119 -11.98 16.95 22.71
CA THR A 119 -12.90 17.05 23.83
C THR A 119 -12.81 18.48 24.34
N VAL A 120 -13.72 19.33 23.88
CA VAL A 120 -13.98 20.62 24.51
C VAL A 120 -14.46 20.32 25.94
N PRO A 121 -13.76 20.80 26.99
CA PRO A 121 -14.26 20.65 28.34
C PRO A 121 -15.57 21.43 28.45
N ALA A 122 -16.61 20.78 28.97
CA ALA A 122 -17.83 21.47 29.38
C ALA A 122 -17.51 22.25 30.67
N ASP A 123 -17.68 23.58 30.62
CA ASP A 123 -17.74 24.45 31.79
C ASP A 123 -18.87 24.04 32.76
#